data_AF-A0A0M1JBR0-F1
#
_entry.id   AF-A0A0M1JBR0-F1
#
_cell.length_a   1.000
_cell.length_b   1.000
_cell.length_c   1.000
_cell.angle_alpha   90.00
_cell.angle_beta   90.00
_cell.angle_gamma   90.00
#
_symmetry.space_group_name_H-M   'P 1'
#
loop_
_entity.id
_entity.type
_entity.pdbx_description
1 polymer ?
#
loop_
_entity_poly.entity_id
_entity_poly.type
_entity_poly.pdbx_seq_one_letter_code
_entity_poly.pdbx_strand_id
1 'polypeptide(L)'
;EDVSDNLFNPDPYFQQGGDMVRVGGLNYVCDPSANMGQRIQDLTLDDGSKLIANKKYTVSGWATVGSKAPGRPVWEVVAEYLRDQKVIRSLQMNTPKIKHVTNNFGMM
;
A
#
# COMPACT_ATOMS: atom_id res chain seq x y z
N GLU A 1 -8.87 -0.79 3.60
CA GLU A 1 -9.61 -1.13 4.83
C GLU A 1 -9.37 -2.57 5.24
N ASP A 2 -9.75 -3.56 4.43
CA ASP A 2 -9.69 -4.98 4.82
C ASP A 2 -8.34 -5.46 5.35
N VAL A 3 -7.22 -5.10 4.70
CA VAL A 3 -5.86 -5.42 5.21
C VAL A 3 -5.60 -4.76 6.57
N SER A 4 -6.03 -3.50 6.72
CA SER A 4 -5.90 -2.75 7.96
C SER A 4 -6.77 -3.32 9.07
N ASP A 5 -7.94 -3.88 8.72
CA ASP A 5 -8.81 -4.54 9.67
C ASP A 5 -8.27 -5.88 10.13
N ASN A 6 -7.67 -6.64 9.23
CA ASN A 6 -6.96 -7.85 9.63
C ASN A 6 -5.78 -7.54 10.56
N LEU A 7 -4.97 -6.54 10.22
CA LEU A 7 -3.74 -6.24 10.94
C LEU A 7 -3.99 -5.60 12.31
N PHE A 8 -4.93 -4.65 12.38
CA PHE A 8 -5.24 -3.91 13.61
C PHE A 8 -6.55 -4.39 14.24
N ASN A 9 -6.91 -5.66 14.03
CA ASN A 9 -8.04 -6.26 14.69
C ASN A 9 -7.78 -6.24 16.22
N PRO A 10 -8.73 -5.75 17.04
CA PRO A 10 -8.56 -5.74 18.48
C PRO A 10 -8.46 -7.16 19.08
N ASP A 11 -9.01 -8.17 18.40
CA ASP A 11 -8.85 -9.57 18.77
C ASP A 11 -7.63 -10.18 18.03
N PRO A 12 -6.56 -10.54 18.76
CA PRO A 12 -5.35 -11.11 18.18
C PRO A 12 -5.58 -12.42 17.41
N TYR A 13 -6.66 -13.16 17.71
CA TYR A 13 -6.97 -14.41 17.01
C TYR A 13 -7.23 -14.19 15.51
N PHE A 14 -7.68 -12.99 15.13
CA PHE A 14 -7.95 -12.65 13.73
C PHE A 14 -6.73 -12.04 13.01
N GLN A 15 -5.62 -11.77 13.69
CA GLN A 15 -4.43 -11.21 13.06
C GLN A 15 -3.62 -12.30 12.35
N GLN A 16 -3.43 -12.18 11.04
CA GLN A 16 -2.75 -13.20 10.22
C GLN A 16 -1.22 -13.00 10.16
N GLY A 17 -0.69 -11.99 10.86
CA GLY A 17 0.76 -11.74 10.97
C GLY A 17 1.43 -11.14 9.73
N GLY A 18 0.66 -10.57 8.80
CA GLY A 18 1.18 -9.81 7.65
C GLY A 18 1.36 -8.32 7.95
N ASP A 19 1.87 -7.58 6.96
CA ASP A 19 1.98 -6.11 7.00
C ASP A 19 0.96 -5.44 6.06
N MET A 20 0.81 -4.11 6.18
CA MET A 20 0.08 -3.31 5.21
C MET A 20 0.70 -3.40 3.80
N VAL A 21 -0.18 -3.43 2.79
CA VAL A 21 0.23 -3.36 1.37
C VAL A 21 0.83 -1.99 1.07
N ARG A 22 2.01 -1.99 0.44
CA ARG A 22 2.65 -0.77 -0.08
C ARG A 22 2.04 -0.44 -1.43
N VAL A 23 1.62 0.81 -1.61
CA VAL A 23 0.96 1.29 -2.82
C VAL A 23 1.69 2.53 -3.31
N GLY A 24 2.07 2.56 -4.58
CA GLY A 24 2.61 3.75 -5.25
C GLY A 24 1.51 4.50 -6.00
N GLY A 25 1.62 5.82 -6.13
CA GLY A 25 0.63 6.66 -6.83
C GLY A 25 -0.62 7.00 -6.00
N LEU A 26 -0.71 6.51 -4.77
CA LEU A 26 -1.81 6.74 -3.84
C LEU A 26 -1.27 7.18 -2.48
N ASN A 27 -1.82 8.27 -1.96
CA ASN A 27 -1.54 8.81 -0.65
C ASN A 27 -2.78 8.65 0.22
N TYR A 28 -2.57 8.36 1.50
CA TYR A 28 -3.66 8.24 2.47
C TYR A 28 -3.16 8.50 3.90
N VAL A 29 -4.12 8.75 4.77
CA VAL A 29 -3.95 8.79 6.22
C VAL A 29 -4.46 7.47 6.80
N CYS A 30 -3.68 6.84 7.66
CA CYS A 30 -4.08 5.64 8.40
C CYS A 30 -4.25 5.97 9.88
N ASP A 31 -5.39 5.61 10.46
CA ASP A 31 -5.64 5.61 11.90
C ASP A 31 -5.87 4.17 12.36
N PRO A 32 -4.83 3.46 12.84
CA PRO A 32 -4.94 2.09 13.31
C PRO A 32 -5.92 1.91 14.48
N SER A 33 -6.14 2.98 15.27
CA SER A 33 -6.99 2.97 16.46
C SER A 33 -8.48 3.16 16.16
N ALA A 34 -8.82 3.57 14.92
CA ALA A 34 -10.20 3.76 14.50
C ALA A 34 -10.93 2.42 14.31
N ASN A 35 -12.26 2.48 14.34
CA ASN A 35 -13.12 1.34 14.05
C ASN A 35 -12.95 0.84 12.60
N MET A 36 -13.32 -0.41 12.37
CA MET A 36 -13.35 -1.00 11.03
C MET A 36 -14.11 -0.11 10.03
N GLY A 37 -13.50 0.12 8.87
CA GLY A 37 -14.07 0.97 7.81
C GLY A 37 -13.79 2.47 7.97
N GLN A 38 -13.08 2.87 9.02
CA GLN A 38 -12.71 4.27 9.26
C GLN A 38 -11.19 4.49 9.43
N ARG A 39 -10.37 3.45 9.19
CA ARG A 39 -8.92 3.52 9.41
C ARG A 39 -8.21 4.24 8.28
N ILE A 40 -8.68 4.16 7.05
CA ILE A 40 -8.09 4.75 5.84
C ILE A 40 -8.88 6.00 5.44
N GLN A 41 -8.22 7.14 5.48
CA GLN A 41 -8.81 8.47 5.30
C GLN A 41 -7.99 9.29 4.30
N ASP A 42 -8.55 10.41 3.83
CA ASP A 42 -7.85 11.42 3.02
C ASP A 42 -7.10 10.87 1.80
N LEU A 43 -7.77 10.00 1.03
CA LEU A 43 -7.22 9.36 -0.17
C LEU A 43 -6.99 10.40 -1.30
N THR A 44 -5.74 10.54 -1.74
CA THR A 44 -5.36 11.37 -2.89
C THR A 44 -4.38 10.66 -3.82
N LEU A 45 -4.38 11.04 -5.10
CA LEU A 45 -3.31 10.64 -6.02
C LEU A 45 -2.07 11.53 -5.83
N ASP A 46 -0.97 11.18 -6.50
CA ASP A 46 0.29 11.94 -6.44
C ASP A 46 0.19 13.36 -7.01
N ASP A 47 -0.75 13.61 -7.91
CA ASP A 47 -1.04 14.95 -8.42
C ASP A 47 -1.85 15.81 -7.42
N GLY A 48 -2.18 15.27 -6.25
CA GLY A 48 -2.98 15.93 -5.21
C GLY A 48 -4.49 15.84 -5.42
N SER A 49 -4.96 15.25 -6.51
CA SER A 49 -6.40 15.05 -6.74
C SER A 49 -6.97 14.03 -5.76
N LYS A 50 -8.21 14.28 -5.30
CA LYS A 50 -8.92 13.33 -4.42
C LYS A 50 -9.30 12.08 -5.20
N LEU A 51 -9.25 10.92 -4.53
CA LEU A 51 -9.77 9.68 -5.09
C LEU A 51 -11.30 9.78 -5.23
N ILE A 52 -11.79 9.56 -6.44
CA ILE A 52 -13.22 9.56 -6.78
C ILE A 52 -13.74 8.12 -6.83
N ALA A 53 -14.73 7.78 -6.00
CA ALA A 53 -15.23 6.41 -5.81
C ALA A 53 -15.82 5.76 -7.07
N ASN A 54 -16.48 6.54 -7.94
CA ASN A 54 -17.12 6.03 -9.16
C ASN A 54 -16.23 6.17 -10.42
N LYS A 55 -14.96 6.53 -10.26
CA LYS A 55 -14.00 6.63 -11.36
C LYS A 55 -13.20 5.33 -11.50
N LYS A 56 -12.88 4.96 -12.73
CA LYS A 56 -11.98 3.83 -13.03
C LYS A 56 -10.53 4.27 -12.97
N TYR A 57 -9.70 3.48 -12.31
CA TYR A 57 -8.25 3.65 -12.24
C TYR A 57 -7.57 2.38 -12.75
N THR A 58 -6.46 2.55 -13.43
CA THR A 58 -5.59 1.42 -13.77
C THR A 58 -4.72 1.09 -12.57
N VAL A 59 -4.75 -0.16 -12.14
CA VAL A 59 -3.96 -0.66 -11.01
C VAL A 59 -3.11 -1.82 -11.49
N SER A 60 -1.85 -1.86 -11.06
CA SER A 60 -0.95 -2.99 -11.24
C SER A 60 -0.47 -3.48 -9.88
N GLY A 61 -0.28 -4.79 -9.76
CA GLY A 61 0.19 -5.42 -8.54
C GLY A 61 0.77 -6.80 -8.85
N TRP A 62 1.57 -7.33 -7.93
CA TRP A 62 2.13 -8.66 -8.00
C TRP A 62 1.90 -9.41 -6.69
N ALA A 63 2.21 -10.70 -6.67
CA ALA A 63 2.01 -11.60 -5.52
C ALA A 63 0.53 -11.75 -5.11
N THR A 64 -0.30 -12.18 -6.05
CA THR A 64 -1.70 -12.59 -5.77
C THR A 64 -1.73 -13.83 -4.90
N VAL A 65 -2.48 -13.78 -3.79
CA VAL A 65 -2.70 -14.94 -2.92
C VAL A 65 -3.63 -15.93 -3.63
N GLY A 66 -3.28 -17.22 -3.61
CA GLY A 66 -4.16 -18.30 -4.06
C GLY A 66 -4.32 -18.48 -5.57
N SER A 67 -3.58 -17.74 -6.41
CA SER A 67 -3.59 -17.92 -7.87
C SER A 67 -2.32 -17.40 -8.54
N LYS A 68 -2.01 -17.93 -9.73
CA LYS A 68 -0.95 -17.38 -10.59
C LYS A 68 -1.44 -16.09 -11.23
N ALA A 69 -0.80 -14.97 -10.89
CA ALA A 69 -1.08 -13.69 -11.55
C ALA A 69 -0.87 -13.80 -13.07
N PRO A 70 -1.76 -13.22 -13.90
CA PRO A 70 -1.55 -13.17 -15.34
C PRO A 70 -0.39 -12.24 -15.70
N GLY A 71 0.23 -12.48 -16.86
CA GLY A 71 1.31 -11.64 -17.38
C GLY A 71 2.71 -12.12 -17.04
N ARG A 72 3.69 -11.25 -17.32
CA ARG A 72 5.11 -11.52 -17.06
C ARG A 72 5.39 -11.51 -15.56
N PRO A 73 6.29 -12.36 -15.06
CA PRO A 73 6.65 -12.33 -13.66
C PRO A 73 7.37 -11.02 -13.29
N VAL A 74 7.13 -10.52 -12.08
CA VAL A 74 7.63 -9.20 -11.64
C VAL A 74 9.16 -9.09 -11.72
N TRP A 75 9.89 -10.18 -11.44
CA TRP A 75 11.36 -10.16 -11.49
C TRP A 75 11.90 -9.93 -12.89
N GLU A 76 11.22 -10.35 -13.95
CA GLU A 76 11.62 -10.05 -15.32
C GLU A 76 11.43 -8.57 -15.64
N VAL A 77 10.29 -8.00 -15.25
CA VAL A 77 9.97 -6.58 -15.45
C VAL A 77 10.97 -5.69 -14.71
N VAL A 78 11.23 -6.00 -13.43
CA VAL A 78 12.20 -5.26 -12.63
C VAL A 78 13.61 -5.42 -13.18
N ALA A 79 14.04 -6.63 -13.56
CA ALA A 79 15.37 -6.84 -14.11
C ALA A 79 15.59 -6.13 -15.46
N GLU A 80 14.57 -6.08 -16.32
CA GLU A 80 14.60 -5.29 -17.56
C GLU A 80 14.76 -3.79 -17.25
N TYR A 81 13.94 -3.25 -16.37
CA TYR A 81 14.02 -1.85 -15.95
C TYR A 81 15.38 -1.48 -15.36
N LEU A 82 15.93 -2.31 -14.47
CA LEU A 82 17.24 -2.04 -13.85
C LEU A 82 18.39 -2.07 -14.86
N ARG A 83 18.35 -2.98 -15.87
CA ARG A 83 19.36 -3.03 -16.93
C ARG A 83 19.32 -1.80 -17.83
N ASP A 84 18.11 -1.30 -18.12
CA ASP A 84 17.91 -0.09 -18.92
C ASP A 84 18.39 1.17 -18.19
N GLN A 85 17.94 1.36 -16.95
CA GLN A 85 18.26 2.56 -16.16
C GLN A 85 19.72 2.61 -15.69
N LYS A 86 20.35 1.44 -15.46
CA LYS A 86 21.73 1.24 -14.95
C LYS A 86 22.01 1.81 -13.56
N VAL A 87 21.51 3.00 -13.22
CA VAL A 87 21.65 3.68 -11.94
C VAL A 87 20.32 4.32 -11.55
N ILE A 88 19.79 3.97 -10.38
CA ILE A 88 18.56 4.55 -9.85
C ILE A 88 18.92 5.73 -8.94
N ARG A 89 18.56 6.95 -9.34
CA ARG A 89 18.95 8.19 -8.63
C ARG A 89 17.92 8.70 -7.63
N SER A 90 16.64 8.58 -7.96
CA SER A 90 15.54 9.08 -7.13
C SER A 90 14.35 8.14 -7.23
N LEU A 91 13.82 7.75 -6.07
CA LEU A 91 12.58 7.01 -5.95
C LEU A 91 11.64 7.84 -5.08
N GLN A 92 10.48 8.18 -5.63
CA GLN A 92 9.41 8.75 -4.83
C GLN A 92 8.67 7.60 -4.15
N MET A 93 8.67 7.59 -2.81
CA MET A 93 7.91 6.64 -2.02
C MET A 93 6.66 7.31 -1.47
N ASN A 94 5.52 6.67 -1.65
CA ASN A 94 4.31 7.02 -0.92
C ASN A 94 4.35 6.36 0.46
N THR A 95 4.56 7.17 1.49
CA THR A 95 4.45 6.73 2.89
C THR A 95 3.16 7.28 3.48
N PRO A 96 2.26 6.43 3.98
CA PRO A 96 1.02 6.88 4.60
C PRO A 96 1.29 7.72 5.84
N LYS A 97 0.47 8.74 6.07
CA LYS A 97 0.51 9.47 7.35
C LYS A 97 -0.20 8.64 8.40
N ILE A 98 0.48 8.27 9.47
CA ILE A 98 -0.10 7.45 10.54
C ILE A 98 -0.54 8.35 11.69
N LYS A 99 -1.82 8.29 12.07
CA LYS A 99 -2.39 8.97 13.24
C LYS A 99 -2.16 8.15 14.50
N HIS A 100 -2.05 8.85 15.63
CA HIS A 100 -2.04 8.27 16.99
C HIS A 100 -0.95 7.21 17.27
N VAL A 101 0.07 7.13 16.41
CA VAL A 101 1.26 6.30 16.63
C VAL A 101 2.46 7.20 16.85
N THR A 102 2.95 7.23 18.08
CA THR A 102 4.22 7.89 18.44
C THR A 102 5.27 6.83 18.76
N ASN A 103 6.50 7.00 18.27
CA ASN A 103 7.65 6.18 18.63
C ASN A 103 7.59 4.71 18.17
N ASN A 104 7.14 4.45 16.93
CA ASN A 104 7.23 3.12 16.32
C ASN A 104 8.50 3.01 15.47
N PHE A 105 9.43 2.14 15.88
CA PHE A 105 10.72 1.91 15.20
C PHE A 105 10.60 1.36 13.77
N GLY A 106 9.42 0.87 13.37
CA GLY A 106 9.15 0.42 12.00
C GLY A 106 8.67 1.50 11.03
N MET A 107 8.44 2.73 11.51
CA MET A 107 8.05 3.86 10.66
C MET A 107 9.32 4.61 10.22
N MET A 108 9.71 4.47 8.94
CA MET A 108 10.74 5.27 8.28
C MET A 108 10.20 6.61 7.80
#